data_AF-A0A367RY55-F1
#
_entry.id   AF-A0A367RY55-F1
#
_cell.length_a   1.000
_cell.length_b   1.000
_cell.length_c   1.000
_cell.angle_alpha   90.00
_cell.angle_beta   90.00
_cell.angle_gamma   90.00
#
_symmetry.space_group_name_H-M   'P 1'
#
loop_
_entity.id
_entity.type
_entity.pdbx_description
1 polymer ?
#
loop_
_entity_poly.entity_id
_entity_poly.type
_entity_poly.pdbx_seq_one_letter_code
_entity_poly.pdbx_strand_id
1 'polypeptide(L)'
;MPTRIFLANPDIDVSIPSYIEEALDDIKNKRKYYITWSAGQVKSIDVGDKAYLKKTGKGKRGFIAVGEVIKTETAEHRLNELPLPQYHNYSDAYTQHFFGNCPTVSIRLDEVVSLNNPLEDSYLLKLPSMQGVNLVRYGSGQELGSQYEAALDAEWKKYFKKVNKLD
;
A
#
# COMPACT_ATOMS: atom_id res chain seq x y z
N MET A 1 13.09 -0.37 8.09
CA MET A 1 12.48 0.38 6.98
C MET A 1 11.06 0.70 7.37
N PRO A 2 10.58 1.93 7.16
CA PRO A 2 9.26 2.36 7.60
C PRO A 2 8.15 1.61 6.86
N THR A 3 7.02 1.49 7.54
CA THR A 3 5.78 0.96 6.97
C THR A 3 4.91 2.11 6.46
N ARG A 4 4.61 2.09 5.15
CA ARG A 4 3.77 3.04 4.42
C ARG A 4 2.36 2.49 4.24
N ILE A 5 1.36 3.36 4.41
CA ILE A 5 -0.04 3.04 4.17
C ILE A 5 -0.51 3.72 2.91
N PHE A 6 -0.90 2.94 1.91
CA PHE A 6 -1.48 3.39 0.66
C PHE A 6 -2.99 3.22 0.68
N LEU A 7 -3.73 4.26 0.29
CA LEU A 7 -5.19 4.26 0.40
C LEU A 7 -5.84 3.77 -0.89
N ALA A 8 -6.73 2.80 -0.77
CA ALA A 8 -7.52 2.25 -1.85
C ALA A 8 -9.00 2.54 -1.60
N ASN A 9 -9.58 3.47 -2.38
CA ASN A 9 -10.99 3.82 -2.26
C ASN A 9 -11.77 3.38 -3.51
N PRO A 10 -12.43 2.20 -3.49
CA PRO A 10 -13.19 1.71 -4.64
C PRO A 10 -14.43 2.56 -4.95
N ASP A 11 -14.85 3.47 -4.05
CA ASP A 11 -15.93 4.42 -4.36
C ASP A 11 -15.46 5.60 -5.22
N ILE A 12 -14.14 5.84 -5.30
CA ILE A 12 -13.53 6.92 -6.07
C ILE A 12 -12.88 6.39 -7.33
N ASP A 13 -12.14 5.28 -7.21
CA ASP A 13 -11.50 4.62 -8.34
C ASP A 13 -12.15 3.24 -8.57
N VAL A 14 -12.94 3.19 -9.64
CA VAL A 14 -13.71 2.01 -10.04
C VAL A 14 -12.84 0.86 -10.56
N SER A 15 -11.55 1.10 -10.79
CA SER A 15 -10.60 0.08 -11.29
C SER A 15 -10.02 -0.77 -10.17
N ILE A 16 -10.08 -0.28 -8.92
CA ILE A 16 -9.51 -0.95 -7.74
C ILE A 16 -10.01 -2.40 -7.58
N PRO A 17 -11.31 -2.71 -7.73
CA PRO A 17 -11.77 -4.10 -7.69
C PRO A 17 -11.05 -5.02 -8.68
N SER A 18 -10.92 -4.60 -9.96
CA SER A 18 -10.20 -5.39 -10.98
C SER A 18 -8.75 -5.62 -10.59
N TYR A 19 -8.05 -4.56 -10.15
CA TYR A 19 -6.65 -4.67 -9.75
C TYR A 19 -6.43 -5.63 -8.58
N ILE A 20 -7.36 -5.69 -7.63
CA ILE A 20 -7.26 -6.61 -6.49
C ILE A 20 -7.61 -8.04 -6.91
N GLU A 21 -8.57 -8.25 -7.81
CA GLU A 21 -8.89 -9.56 -8.36
C GLU A 21 -7.74 -10.14 -9.20
N GLU A 22 -7.13 -9.31 -10.05
CA GLU A 22 -5.93 -9.67 -10.82
C GLU A 22 -4.75 -9.99 -9.90
N ALA A 23 -4.51 -9.16 -8.88
CA ALA A 23 -3.45 -9.41 -7.90
C ALA A 23 -3.65 -10.73 -7.14
N LEU A 24 -4.91 -11.05 -6.78
CA LEU A 24 -5.25 -12.31 -6.12
C LEU A 24 -4.94 -13.51 -7.03
N ASP A 25 -5.30 -13.45 -8.30
CA ASP A 25 -5.01 -14.54 -9.24
C ASP A 25 -3.50 -14.71 -9.46
N ASP A 26 -2.77 -13.62 -9.71
CA ASP A 26 -1.33 -13.67 -9.95
C ASP A 26 -0.57 -14.22 -8.74
N ILE A 27 -0.84 -13.72 -7.54
CA ILE A 27 -0.15 -14.16 -6.33
C ILE A 27 -0.49 -15.63 -6.01
N LYS A 28 -1.76 -16.04 -6.18
CA LYS A 28 -2.16 -17.44 -6.01
C LYS A 28 -1.42 -18.38 -6.97
N ASN A 29 -1.15 -17.90 -8.20
CA ASN A 29 -0.39 -18.62 -9.21
C ASN A 29 1.14 -18.41 -9.10
N LYS A 30 1.62 -17.87 -7.97
CA LYS A 30 3.04 -17.57 -7.71
C LYS A 30 3.69 -16.64 -8.73
N ARG A 31 2.89 -15.80 -9.39
CA ARG A 31 3.35 -14.73 -10.26
C ARG A 31 3.56 -13.46 -9.42
N LYS A 32 4.48 -12.62 -9.88
CA LYS A 32 4.70 -11.30 -9.26
C LYS A 32 3.64 -10.35 -9.79
N TYR A 33 3.06 -9.56 -8.91
CA TYR A 33 2.11 -8.52 -9.27
C TYR A 33 2.63 -7.15 -8.83
N TYR A 34 2.57 -6.19 -9.74
CA TYR A 34 3.09 -4.83 -9.54
C TYR A 34 1.99 -3.82 -9.81
N ILE A 35 1.94 -2.80 -8.97
CA ILE A 35 1.02 -1.67 -9.12
C ILE A 35 1.79 -0.36 -9.11
N THR A 36 1.20 0.65 -9.73
CA THR A 36 1.59 2.05 -9.52
C THR A 36 0.50 2.69 -8.68
N TRP A 37 0.88 3.34 -7.57
CA TRP A 37 -0.10 3.90 -6.63
C TRP A 37 0.25 5.32 -6.22
N SER A 38 -0.77 6.15 -5.98
CA SER A 38 -0.56 7.54 -5.54
C SER A 38 0.16 7.56 -4.19
N ALA A 39 1.21 8.36 -4.09
CA ALA A 39 1.89 8.72 -2.85
C ALA A 39 1.28 9.98 -2.19
N GLY A 40 0.15 10.48 -2.71
CA GLY A 40 -0.46 11.72 -2.25
C GLY A 40 0.51 12.90 -2.40
N GLN A 41 0.92 13.47 -1.27
CA GLN A 41 1.91 14.56 -1.19
C GLN A 41 3.21 14.12 -0.49
N VAL A 42 3.36 12.82 -0.20
CA VAL A 42 4.53 12.29 0.49
C VAL A 42 5.69 12.16 -0.50
N LYS A 43 6.85 12.70 -0.13
CA LYS A 43 8.09 12.68 -0.93
C LYS A 43 9.20 11.81 -0.33
N SER A 44 8.99 11.32 0.89
CA SER A 44 10.00 10.60 1.67
C SER A 44 9.91 9.08 1.53
N ILE A 45 9.19 8.55 0.52
CA ILE A 45 9.06 7.10 0.31
C ILE A 45 10.30 6.58 -0.40
N ASP A 46 10.89 5.51 0.10
CA ASP A 46 12.09 4.91 -0.46
C ASP A 46 11.86 3.49 -0.97
N VAL A 47 12.72 3.05 -1.90
CA VAL A 47 12.76 1.66 -2.35
C VAL A 47 13.07 0.76 -1.15
N GLY A 48 12.30 -0.31 -0.99
CA GLY A 48 12.34 -1.26 0.12
C GLY A 48 11.40 -0.91 1.28
N ASP A 49 10.76 0.26 1.27
CA ASP A 49 9.73 0.57 2.25
C ASP A 49 8.62 -0.48 2.21
N LYS A 50 8.14 -0.89 3.39
CA LYS A 50 7.02 -1.83 3.45
C LYS A 50 5.74 -1.10 3.05
N ALA A 51 4.96 -1.69 2.16
CA ALA A 51 3.74 -1.09 1.63
C ALA A 51 2.50 -1.88 2.08
N TYR A 52 1.60 -1.24 2.81
CA TYR A 52 0.27 -1.77 3.08
C TYR A 52 -0.78 -1.04 2.25
N LEU A 53 -1.63 -1.76 1.54
CA LEU A 53 -2.83 -1.18 0.92
C LEU A 53 -3.99 -1.29 1.88
N LYS A 54 -4.69 -0.17 2.05
CA LYS A 54 -5.81 -0.03 2.97
C LYS A 54 -7.07 0.36 2.20
N LYS A 55 -8.05 -0.53 2.20
CA LYS A 55 -9.40 -0.22 1.72
C LYS A 55 -10.02 0.87 2.60
N THR A 56 -10.46 1.92 1.95
CA THR A 56 -11.25 3.02 2.53
C THR A 56 -12.62 3.08 1.83
N GLY A 57 -13.35 4.19 1.98
CA GLY A 57 -14.70 4.32 1.45
C GLY A 57 -15.77 3.60 2.28
N LYS A 58 -16.88 3.26 1.62
CA LYS A 58 -18.08 2.63 2.16
C LYS A 58 -17.82 1.18 2.57
N GLY A 59 -18.62 0.71 3.52
CA GLY A 59 -18.56 -0.64 4.05
C GLY A 59 -17.35 -0.87 4.96
N LYS A 60 -16.84 -2.11 4.98
CA LYS A 60 -15.70 -2.50 5.81
C LYS A 60 -14.43 -1.79 5.34
N ARG A 61 -13.71 -1.20 6.29
CA ARG A 61 -12.43 -0.52 6.09
C ARG A 61 -11.33 -1.32 6.76
N GLY A 62 -10.15 -1.38 6.15
CA GLY A 62 -9.05 -2.16 6.67
C GLY A 62 -7.99 -2.47 5.63
N PHE A 63 -6.99 -3.24 6.03
CA PHE A 63 -5.88 -3.61 5.15
C PHE A 63 -6.29 -4.75 4.22
N ILE A 64 -5.87 -4.67 2.96
CA ILE A 64 -6.22 -5.61 1.88
C ILE A 64 -5.00 -6.19 1.17
N ALA A 65 -3.83 -5.57 1.30
CA ALA A 65 -2.59 -6.12 0.79
C ALA A 65 -1.38 -5.65 1.59
N VAL A 66 -0.31 -6.42 1.52
CA VAL A 66 1.03 -6.00 1.90
C VAL A 66 2.03 -6.34 0.79
N GLY A 67 3.10 -5.56 0.74
CA GLY A 67 4.24 -5.83 -0.12
C GLY A 67 5.34 -4.80 0.12
N GLU A 68 6.01 -4.40 -0.95
CA GLU A 68 7.24 -3.61 -0.89
C GLU A 68 7.21 -2.52 -1.97
N VAL A 69 7.64 -1.31 -1.59
CA VAL A 69 7.94 -0.25 -2.55
C VAL A 69 9.19 -0.66 -3.33
N ILE A 70 9.10 -0.67 -4.65
CA ILE A 70 10.19 -1.11 -5.52
C ILE A 70 10.70 0.04 -6.36
N LYS A 71 11.93 -0.12 -6.85
CA LYS A 71 12.44 0.70 -7.94
C LYS A 71 11.55 0.50 -9.15
N THR A 72 11.13 1.59 -9.78
CA THR A 72 10.35 1.49 -11.01
C THR A 72 11.21 0.94 -12.15
N GLU A 73 10.63 0.05 -12.98
CA GLU A 73 11.37 -0.67 -14.02
C GLU A 73 11.81 0.25 -15.18
N THR A 74 11.06 1.33 -15.46
CA THR A 74 11.34 2.26 -16.55
C THR A 74 12.04 3.52 -16.05
N ALA A 75 13.35 3.63 -16.32
CA ALA A 75 14.16 4.76 -15.87
C ALA A 75 13.64 6.11 -16.37
N GLU A 76 13.15 6.17 -17.60
CA GLU A 76 12.54 7.36 -18.21
C GLU A 76 11.28 7.86 -17.50
N HIS A 77 10.66 7.02 -16.67
CA HIS A 77 9.48 7.36 -15.90
C HIS A 77 9.78 7.79 -14.46
N ARG A 78 11.05 7.74 -14.04
CA ARG A 78 11.45 8.17 -12.70
C ARG A 78 11.45 9.68 -12.60
N LEU A 79 10.79 10.20 -11.56
CA LEU A 79 10.80 11.63 -11.30
C LEU A 79 12.22 12.19 -11.13
N ASN A 80 13.10 11.47 -10.43
CA ASN A 80 14.45 11.94 -10.14
C ASN A 80 15.39 11.99 -11.36
N GLU A 81 15.01 11.37 -12.48
CA GLU A 81 15.74 11.43 -13.76
C GLU A 81 15.24 12.59 -14.65
N LEU A 82 14.15 13.27 -14.28
CA LEU A 82 13.63 14.40 -15.02
C LEU A 82 14.53 15.64 -14.82
N PRO A 83 14.70 16.49 -15.84
CA PRO A 83 15.66 17.60 -15.81
C PRO A 83 15.27 18.77 -14.88
N LEU A 84 14.14 18.67 -14.17
CA LEU A 84 13.63 19.74 -13.32
C LEU A 84 14.12 19.57 -11.87
N PRO A 85 14.79 20.58 -11.26
CA PRO A 85 15.43 20.44 -9.94
C PRO A 85 14.51 20.01 -8.80
N GLN A 86 13.22 20.35 -8.90
CA GLN A 86 12.20 19.97 -7.91
C GLN A 86 12.03 18.45 -7.76
N TYR A 87 12.52 17.66 -8.71
CA TYR A 87 12.38 16.21 -8.70
C TYR A 87 13.63 15.45 -8.21
N HIS A 88 14.78 16.10 -8.06
CA HIS A 88 16.03 15.42 -7.68
C HIS A 88 15.97 14.75 -6.28
N ASN A 89 15.06 15.19 -5.42
CA ASN A 89 14.90 14.65 -4.06
C ASN A 89 13.95 13.45 -3.99
N TYR A 90 13.35 13.02 -5.11
CA TYR A 90 12.56 11.80 -5.12
C TYR A 90 13.48 10.58 -5.18
N SER A 91 13.08 9.50 -4.50
CA SER A 91 13.74 8.22 -4.61
C SER A 91 13.44 7.54 -5.96
N ASP A 92 14.17 6.46 -6.23
CA ASP A 92 13.99 5.60 -7.42
C ASP A 92 12.61 4.91 -7.50
N ALA A 93 11.79 5.02 -6.45
CA ALA A 93 10.45 4.47 -6.41
C ALA A 93 9.41 5.31 -7.17
N TYR A 94 9.67 6.60 -7.36
CA TYR A 94 8.65 7.57 -7.77
C TYR A 94 8.50 7.73 -9.29
N THR A 95 7.24 7.83 -9.74
CA THR A 95 6.81 8.06 -11.12
C THR A 95 5.71 9.14 -11.20
N GLN A 96 5.42 9.70 -12.39
CA GLN A 96 4.44 10.80 -12.56
C GLN A 96 3.10 10.38 -13.21
N HIS A 97 2.84 9.09 -13.37
CA HIS A 97 1.88 8.62 -14.37
C HIS A 97 0.40 8.92 -14.12
N PHE A 98 0.00 9.45 -12.95
CA PHE A 98 -1.43 9.60 -12.65
C PHE A 98 -1.79 10.89 -11.88
N PHE A 99 -2.71 11.66 -12.48
CA PHE A 99 -3.50 12.76 -11.89
C PHE A 99 -2.71 13.94 -11.27
N GLY A 100 -2.39 14.93 -12.11
CA GLY A 100 -1.92 16.24 -11.67
C GLY A 100 -0.52 16.21 -11.05
N ASN A 101 -0.30 17.02 -10.01
CA ASN A 101 0.99 17.17 -9.33
C ASN A 101 1.23 16.12 -8.22
N CYS A 102 0.45 15.03 -8.17
CA CYS A 102 0.63 13.99 -7.15
C CYS A 102 1.54 12.88 -7.68
N PRO A 103 2.72 12.68 -7.09
CA PRO A 103 3.61 11.61 -7.52
C PRO A 103 3.04 10.24 -7.17
N THR A 104 3.34 9.24 -7.99
CA THR A 104 3.03 7.83 -7.77
C THR A 104 4.29 7.06 -7.41
N VAL A 105 4.14 5.87 -6.83
CA VAL A 105 5.25 4.93 -6.57
C VAL A 105 4.93 3.55 -7.11
N SER A 106 5.97 2.80 -7.49
CA SER A 106 5.85 1.39 -7.86
C SER A 106 5.86 0.50 -6.62
N ILE A 107 4.91 -0.42 -6.53
CA ILE A 107 4.76 -1.35 -5.39
C ILE A 107 4.63 -2.77 -5.94
N ARG A 108 5.43 -3.69 -5.41
CA ARG A 108 5.21 -5.14 -5.58
C ARG A 108 4.26 -5.60 -4.48
N LEU A 109 3.19 -6.27 -4.84
CA LEU A 109 2.30 -6.91 -3.86
C LEU A 109 2.77 -8.34 -3.60
N ASP A 110 2.92 -8.70 -2.33
CA ASP A 110 3.38 -10.02 -1.90
C ASP A 110 2.21 -10.87 -1.37
N GLU A 111 1.27 -10.23 -0.67
CA GLU A 111 0.10 -10.89 -0.08
C GLU A 111 -1.13 -9.99 -0.27
N VAL A 112 -2.24 -10.57 -0.74
CA VAL A 112 -3.48 -9.85 -1.03
C VAL A 112 -4.68 -10.66 -0.52
N VAL A 113 -5.70 -9.96 -0.02
CA VAL A 113 -7.01 -10.51 0.36
C VAL A 113 -8.12 -9.80 -0.40
N SER A 114 -9.32 -10.39 -0.40
CA SER A 114 -10.50 -9.79 -1.04
C SER A 114 -10.85 -8.43 -0.42
N LEU A 115 -11.29 -7.48 -1.25
CA LEU A 115 -11.87 -6.20 -0.81
C LEU A 115 -13.04 -6.35 0.17
N ASN A 116 -13.78 -7.46 0.09
CA ASN A 116 -14.94 -7.71 0.95
C ASN A 116 -14.55 -8.21 2.35
N ASN A 117 -13.32 -8.68 2.50
CA ASN A 117 -12.80 -9.22 3.74
C ASN A 117 -11.41 -8.62 4.01
N PRO A 118 -11.34 -7.33 4.39
CA PRO A 118 -10.09 -6.71 4.83
C PRO A 118 -9.77 -7.09 6.29
N LEU A 119 -8.50 -6.95 6.69
CA LEU A 119 -8.12 -6.87 8.10
C LEU A 119 -8.68 -5.55 8.66
N GLU A 120 -9.83 -5.64 9.34
CA GLU A 120 -10.65 -4.48 9.66
C GLU A 120 -9.99 -3.51 10.66
N ASP A 121 -10.14 -2.20 10.40
CA ASP A 121 -9.73 -1.15 11.33
C ASP A 121 -10.39 -1.33 12.71
N SER A 122 -11.67 -1.73 12.71
CA SER A 122 -12.48 -1.94 13.91
C SER A 122 -11.92 -3.02 14.83
N TYR A 123 -11.21 -4.00 14.28
CA TYR A 123 -10.51 -5.03 15.01
C TYR A 123 -9.19 -4.50 15.57
N LEU A 124 -8.38 -3.87 14.71
CA LEU A 124 -7.07 -3.35 15.10
C LEU A 124 -7.17 -2.31 16.23
N LEU A 125 -8.16 -1.43 16.18
CA LEU A 125 -8.38 -0.40 17.21
C LEU A 125 -8.73 -0.95 18.59
N LYS A 126 -9.09 -2.23 18.71
CA LYS A 126 -9.37 -2.89 20.00
C LYS A 126 -8.14 -3.53 20.62
N LEU A 127 -7.04 -3.61 19.87
CA LEU A 127 -5.81 -4.26 20.35
C LEU A 127 -5.03 -3.31 21.26
N PRO A 128 -4.59 -3.76 22.45
CA PRO A 128 -3.74 -2.95 23.31
C PRO A 128 -2.47 -2.46 22.62
N SER A 129 -1.85 -3.29 21.77
CA SER A 129 -0.66 -2.96 20.99
C SER A 129 -0.88 -1.92 19.90
N MET A 130 -2.12 -1.60 19.58
CA MET A 130 -2.51 -0.60 18.60
C MET A 130 -3.21 0.61 19.26
N GLN A 131 -3.15 0.73 20.59
CA GLN A 131 -3.77 1.85 21.29
C GLN A 131 -3.20 3.18 20.80
N GLY A 132 -4.07 4.11 20.39
CA GLY A 132 -3.69 5.43 19.91
C GLY A 132 -3.23 5.49 18.44
N VAL A 133 -3.25 4.37 17.71
CA VAL A 133 -2.94 4.37 16.28
C VAL A 133 -3.95 5.24 15.51
N ASN A 134 -3.47 6.05 14.57
CA ASN A 134 -4.34 6.70 13.61
C ASN A 134 -4.54 5.80 12.39
N LEU A 135 -5.72 5.17 12.25
CA LEU A 135 -6.10 4.44 11.03
C LEU A 135 -7.02 5.26 10.12
N VAL A 136 -7.49 6.42 10.58
CA VAL A 136 -8.21 7.39 9.76
C VAL A 136 -7.17 8.29 9.08
N ARG A 137 -6.55 7.74 8.04
CA ARG A 137 -5.52 8.44 7.25
C ARG A 137 -6.18 9.37 6.24
N TYR A 138 -5.59 10.55 6.09
CA TYR A 138 -6.04 11.58 5.15
C TYR A 138 -5.20 11.60 3.86
N GLY A 139 -4.11 10.86 3.81
CA GLY A 139 -3.24 10.78 2.64
C GLY A 139 -2.64 9.40 2.45
N SER A 140 -2.42 9.04 1.19
CA SER A 140 -1.70 7.83 0.77
C SER A 140 -0.18 8.02 0.96
N GLY A 141 0.56 6.94 1.19
CA GLY A 141 2.01 6.95 1.40
C GLY A 141 2.47 7.39 2.79
N GLN A 142 1.55 7.64 3.73
CA GLN A 142 1.91 8.06 5.08
C GLN A 142 2.50 6.91 5.91
N GLU A 143 3.42 7.25 6.82
CA GLU A 143 3.98 6.28 7.76
C GLU A 143 2.94 5.85 8.81
N LEU A 144 2.93 4.57 9.14
CA LEU A 144 2.12 4.04 10.23
C LEU A 144 2.60 4.59 11.59
N GLY A 145 3.91 4.64 11.79
CA GLY A 145 4.59 4.88 13.07
C GLY A 145 5.25 3.60 13.57
N SER A 146 6.56 3.65 13.84
CA SER A 146 7.40 2.48 14.12
C SER A 146 6.91 1.62 15.29
N GLN A 147 6.27 2.24 16.29
CA GLN A 147 5.72 1.54 17.45
C GLN A 147 4.57 0.58 17.11
N TYR A 148 3.91 0.73 15.96
CA TYR A 148 2.76 -0.08 15.57
C TYR A 148 3.10 -1.13 14.49
N GLU A 149 4.29 -1.06 13.88
CA GLU A 149 4.66 -1.86 12.71
C GLU A 149 4.65 -3.36 13.03
N ALA A 150 5.33 -3.76 14.10
CA ALA A 150 5.40 -5.16 14.51
C ALA A 150 4.03 -5.74 14.87
N ALA A 151 3.15 -4.91 15.47
CA ALA A 151 1.79 -5.32 15.83
C ALA A 151 0.93 -5.52 14.58
N LEU A 152 0.99 -4.59 13.61
CA LEU A 152 0.28 -4.73 12.35
C LEU A 152 0.77 -5.95 11.56
N ASP A 153 2.08 -6.17 11.48
CA ASP A 153 2.67 -7.33 10.80
C ASP A 153 2.21 -8.66 11.39
N ALA A 154 2.19 -8.76 12.73
CA ALA A 154 1.76 -9.97 13.42
C ALA A 154 0.28 -10.28 13.14
N GLU A 155 -0.58 -9.26 13.23
CA GLU A 155 -2.01 -9.41 12.97
C GLU A 155 -2.31 -9.67 11.50
N TRP A 156 -1.58 -9.04 10.59
CA TRP A 156 -1.67 -9.31 9.16
C TRP A 156 -1.32 -10.77 8.85
N LYS A 157 -0.17 -11.28 9.32
CA LYS A 157 0.23 -12.68 9.09
C LYS A 157 -0.81 -13.68 9.62
N LYS A 158 -1.31 -13.44 10.84
CA LYS A 158 -2.38 -14.27 11.44
C LYS A 158 -3.65 -14.23 10.60
N TYR A 159 -4.05 -13.04 10.17
CA TYR A 159 -5.25 -12.83 9.36
C TYR A 159 -5.13 -13.48 7.99
N PHE A 160 -4.01 -13.25 7.29
CA PHE A 160 -3.73 -13.78 5.96
C PHE A 160 -3.76 -15.32 5.94
N LYS A 161 -3.11 -15.97 6.91
CA LYS A 161 -3.19 -17.43 7.08
C LYS A 161 -4.61 -17.92 7.27
N LYS A 162 -5.38 -17.25 8.14
CA LYS A 162 -6.78 -17.61 8.43
C LYS A 162 -7.66 -17.54 7.18
N VAL A 163 -7.55 -16.48 6.39
CA VAL A 163 -8.44 -16.29 5.22
C VAL A 163 -8.03 -17.14 4.02
N ASN A 164 -6.75 -17.46 3.88
CA ASN A 164 -6.24 -18.30 2.80
C ASN A 164 -6.09 -19.78 3.16
N LYS A 165 -6.46 -20.19 4.38
CA LYS A 165 -6.32 -21.57 4.89
C LYS A 165 -4.91 -22.12 4.73
N LEU A 166 -3.91 -21.29 5.01
CA LEU A 166 -2.50 -21.69 4.98
C LEU A 166 -2.15 -22.24 6.37
N ASP A 167 -1.79 -23.52 6.42
CA ASP A 167 -1.35 -24.24 7.63
C ASP A 167 -0.03 -23.66 8.21
#